data_AF-A0A7S7VXI0-F1
#
_entry.id   AF-A0A7S7VXI0-F1
#
_cell.length_a   1.000
_cell.length_b   1.000
_cell.length_c   1.000
_cell.angle_alpha   90.00
_cell.angle_beta   90.00
_cell.angle_gamma   90.00
#
_symmetry.space_group_name_H-M   'P 1'
#
loop_
_entity.id
_entity.type
_entity.pdbx_description
1 polymer ?
#
loop_
_entity_poly.entity_id
_entity_poly.type
_entity_poly.pdbx_seq_one_letter_code
_entity_poly.pdbx_strand_id
1 'polypeptide(L)'
;MRFRVRKTAHIFERVGLAMAGAACGLFVGAYVGSAISALTTQGFLLLMMLLGFVGFYLGIDTPQLPFDDAHSEIDAAEFLSAAGTLCATLTALASVAVIVLRLDPHLAWTWLALFGWIAGVAMQIVGGAKARMRK
;
A
#
# COMPACT_ATOMS: atom_id res chain seq x y z
N MET A 1 -12.49 30.08 -11.90
CA MET A 1 -12.40 28.74 -12.54
C MET A 1 -11.15 27.95 -12.15
N ARG A 2 -9.96 28.56 -12.06
CA ARG A 2 -8.69 27.89 -11.64
C ARG A 2 -8.76 27.06 -10.34
N PHE A 3 -9.49 27.51 -9.32
CA PHE A 3 -9.58 26.81 -8.02
C PHE A 3 -10.34 25.48 -8.08
N ARG A 4 -11.41 25.40 -8.89
CA ARG A 4 -12.21 24.17 -9.05
C ARG A 4 -11.41 23.09 -9.79
N VAL A 5 -10.68 23.48 -10.83
CA VAL A 5 -9.80 22.56 -11.58
C VAL A 5 -8.68 22.03 -10.69
N ARG A 6 -8.04 22.89 -9.88
CA ARG A 6 -6.99 22.46 -8.93
C ARG A 6 -7.50 21.47 -7.88
N LYS A 7 -8.71 21.69 -7.35
CA LYS A 7 -9.31 20.79 -6.36
C LYS A 7 -9.67 19.43 -6.98
N THR A 8 -10.23 19.43 -8.19
CA THR A 8 -10.54 18.18 -8.90
C THR A 8 -9.28 17.39 -9.25
N ALA A 9 -8.23 18.06 -9.73
CA ALA A 9 -6.94 17.42 -10.05
C ALA A 9 -6.35 16.72 -8.82
N HIS A 10 -6.37 17.38 -7.66
CA HIS A 10 -5.86 16.79 -6.42
C HIS A 10 -6.66 15.55 -5.98
N ILE A 11 -7.97 15.55 -6.16
CA ILE A 11 -8.80 14.37 -5.85
C ILE A 11 -8.46 13.23 -6.81
N PHE A 12 -8.32 13.52 -8.10
CA PHE A 12 -7.93 12.54 -9.11
C PHE A 12 -6.59 11.88 -8.80
N GLU A 13 -5.61 12.67 -8.38
CA GLU A 13 -4.28 12.19 -7.98
C GLU A 13 -4.37 11.23 -6.78
N ARG A 14 -5.06 11.62 -5.71
CA ARG A 14 -5.23 10.77 -4.52
C ARG A 14 -5.97 9.47 -4.81
N VAL A 15 -7.03 9.54 -5.60
CA VAL A 15 -7.78 8.36 -6.01
C VAL A 15 -6.92 7.47 -6.90
N GLY A 16 -6.13 8.04 -7.82
CA GLY A 16 -5.19 7.30 -8.66
C GLY A 16 -4.15 6.54 -7.83
N LEU A 17 -3.56 7.19 -6.83
CA LEU A 17 -2.60 6.56 -5.90
C LEU A 17 -3.25 5.43 -5.09
N ALA A 18 -4.47 5.64 -4.60
CA ALA A 18 -5.21 4.61 -3.89
C ALA A 18 -5.57 3.42 -4.79
N MET A 19 -5.95 3.67 -6.04
CA MET A 19 -6.21 2.63 -7.05
C MET A 19 -4.95 1.82 -7.37
N ALA A 20 -3.77 2.45 -7.42
CA ALA A 20 -2.50 1.73 -7.53
C ALA A 20 -2.25 0.81 -6.33
N GLY A 21 -2.58 1.26 -5.11
CA GLY A 21 -2.57 0.44 -3.91
C GLY A 21 -3.53 -0.75 -3.98
N ALA A 22 -4.73 -0.55 -4.52
CA ALA A 22 -5.70 -1.63 -4.74
C ALA A 22 -5.18 -2.68 -5.72
N ALA A 23 -4.56 -2.25 -6.83
CA ALA A 23 -3.94 -3.15 -7.81
C ALA A 23 -2.76 -3.92 -7.19
N CYS A 24 -1.94 -3.27 -6.37
CA CYS A 24 -0.88 -3.89 -5.58
C CYS A 24 -1.43 -5.02 -4.69
N GLY A 25 -2.51 -4.76 -3.95
CA GLY A 25 -3.19 -5.78 -3.15
C GLY A 25 -3.78 -6.92 -3.98
N LEU A 26 -4.35 -6.61 -5.14
CA LEU A 26 -4.89 -7.63 -6.05
C LEU A 26 -3.81 -8.62 -6.52
N PHE A 27 -2.63 -8.13 -6.91
CA PHE A 27 -1.55 -9.01 -7.39
C PHE A 27 -0.99 -9.90 -6.29
N VAL A 28 -0.79 -9.37 -5.09
CA VAL A 28 -0.38 -10.19 -3.93
C VAL A 28 -1.46 -11.21 -3.61
N GLY A 29 -2.73 -10.79 -3.58
CA GLY A 29 -3.86 -11.67 -3.34
C GLY A 29 -3.97 -12.79 -4.38
N ALA A 30 -3.76 -12.46 -5.66
CA ALA A 30 -3.78 -13.44 -6.75
C ALA A 30 -2.66 -14.47 -6.63
N TYR A 31 -1.43 -14.01 -6.34
CA TYR A 31 -0.30 -14.91 -6.11
C TYR A 31 -0.55 -15.83 -4.91
N VAL A 32 -0.95 -15.27 -3.78
CA VAL A 32 -1.24 -16.04 -2.55
C VAL A 32 -2.41 -17.02 -2.78
N GLY A 33 -3.47 -16.57 -3.44
CA GLY A 33 -4.63 -17.39 -3.78
C GLY A 33 -4.32 -18.50 -4.77
N SER A 34 -3.33 -18.33 -5.67
CA SER A 34 -2.89 -19.41 -6.56
C SER A 34 -2.10 -20.50 -5.84
N ALA A 35 -1.41 -20.16 -4.75
CA ALA A 35 -0.60 -21.10 -3.97
C ALA A 35 -1.37 -21.75 -2.80
N ILE A 36 -2.42 -21.10 -2.30
CA ILE A 36 -3.22 -21.58 -1.16
C ILE A 36 -4.70 -21.59 -1.54
N SER A 37 -5.24 -22.79 -1.77
CA SER A 37 -6.61 -23.03 -2.24
C SER A 37 -7.70 -22.43 -1.32
N ALA A 38 -7.45 -22.38 -0.01
CA ALA A 38 -8.36 -21.77 0.96
C ALA A 38 -8.49 -20.24 0.79
N LEU A 39 -7.49 -19.58 0.19
CA LEU A 39 -7.43 -18.13 -0.03
C LEU A 39 -7.86 -17.73 -1.45
N THR A 40 -8.20 -18.69 -2.32
CA THR A 40 -8.66 -18.43 -3.70
C THR A 40 -10.12 -17.94 -3.77
N THR A 41 -10.55 -17.11 -2.84
CA THR A 41 -11.92 -16.59 -2.78
C THR A 41 -12.00 -15.17 -3.31
N GLN A 42 -13.12 -14.84 -3.96
CA GLN A 42 -13.38 -13.46 -4.41
C GLN A 42 -13.39 -12.47 -3.22
N GLY A 43 -13.89 -12.91 -2.06
CA GLY A 43 -13.87 -12.11 -0.83
C GLY A 43 -12.46 -11.76 -0.37
N PHE A 44 -11.53 -12.72 -0.42
CA PHE A 44 -10.12 -12.47 -0.09
C PHE A 44 -9.48 -11.45 -1.05
N LEU A 45 -9.69 -11.59 -2.36
CA LEU A 45 -9.15 -10.65 -3.33
C LEU A 45 -9.70 -9.23 -3.14
N LEU A 46 -11.02 -9.11 -2.91
CA LEU A 46 -11.66 -7.82 -2.62
C LEU A 46 -11.12 -7.20 -1.32
N LEU A 47 -10.90 -8.02 -0.28
CA LEU A 47 -10.30 -7.55 0.97
C LEU A 47 -8.88 -7.02 0.75
N MET A 48 -8.04 -7.76 0.01
CA MET A 48 -6.67 -7.34 -0.32
C MET A 48 -6.67 -6.03 -1.13
N MET A 49 -7.56 -5.89 -2.09
CA MET A 49 -7.73 -4.64 -2.84
C MET A 49 -8.13 -3.48 -1.93
N LEU A 50 -9.10 -3.69 -1.02
CA LEU A 50 -9.58 -2.66 -0.12
C LEU A 50 -8.50 -2.23 0.88
N LEU A 51 -7.76 -3.18 1.44
CA LEU A 51 -6.62 -2.91 2.32
C LEU A 51 -5.53 -2.11 1.60
N GLY A 52 -5.18 -2.50 0.37
CA GLY A 52 -4.22 -1.76 -0.45
C GLY A 52 -4.69 -0.35 -0.78
N PHE A 53 -5.97 -0.18 -1.12
CA PHE A 53 -6.58 1.13 -1.36
C PHE A 53 -6.48 2.04 -0.15
N VAL A 54 -6.90 1.55 1.02
CA VAL A 54 -6.88 2.30 2.27
C VAL A 54 -5.45 2.62 2.71
N GLY A 55 -4.53 1.65 2.61
CA GLY A 55 -3.12 1.84 2.95
C GLY A 55 -2.46 2.93 2.12
N PHE A 56 -2.59 2.88 0.79
CA PHE A 56 -1.96 3.86 -0.10
C PHE A 56 -2.65 5.22 -0.01
N TYR A 57 -3.98 5.24 0.18
CA TYR A 57 -4.70 6.48 0.41
C TYR A 57 -4.29 7.15 1.72
N LEU A 58 -4.10 6.39 2.81
CA LEU A 58 -3.73 7.00 4.09
C LEU A 58 -2.24 7.32 4.19
N GLY A 59 -1.40 6.43 3.66
CA GLY A 59 0.05 6.48 3.81
C GLY A 59 0.75 7.41 2.83
N ILE A 60 0.36 7.42 1.54
CA ILE A 60 1.02 8.28 0.54
C ILE A 60 0.44 9.69 0.57
N ASP A 61 -0.86 9.82 0.84
CA ASP A 61 -1.51 11.14 1.01
C ASP A 61 -1.34 11.71 2.43
N THR A 62 -0.27 11.33 3.14
CA THR A 62 0.08 11.97 4.41
C THR A 62 0.32 13.46 4.20
N PRO A 63 -0.34 14.34 4.97
CA PRO A 63 -0.09 15.77 4.85
C PRO A 63 1.36 16.06 5.27
N GLN A 64 2.21 16.45 4.32
CA GLN A 64 3.59 16.83 4.63
C GLN A 64 3.58 18.11 5.47
N LEU A 65 4.24 18.05 6.63
CA LEU A 65 4.53 19.24 7.43
C LEU A 65 5.68 20.00 6.77
N PRO A 66 5.68 21.34 6.81
CA PRO A 66 6.87 22.11 6.44
C PRO A 66 8.05 21.61 7.28
N PHE A 67 9.19 21.36 6.63
CA PHE A 67 10.45 21.07 7.32
C PHE A 67 10.84 22.31 8.14
N ASP A 68 10.41 22.36 9.39
CA ASP A 68 10.88 23.35 10.36
C ASP A 68 12.15 22.77 10.99
N ASP A 69 13.29 23.42 10.74
CA ASP A 69 14.62 23.02 11.22
C ASP A 69 14.73 22.88 12.76
N ALA A 70 13.69 23.26 13.51
CA ALA A 70 13.58 23.12 14.95
C ALA A 70 13.05 21.74 15.43
N HIS A 71 12.43 20.94 14.56
CA HIS A 71 11.96 19.57 14.88
C HIS A 71 12.69 18.54 13.99
N SER A 72 13.98 18.38 14.27
CA SER A 72 14.93 17.41 13.66
C SER A 72 14.66 15.94 14.06
N GLU A 73 13.56 15.65 14.76
CA GLU A 73 13.10 14.26 14.88
C GLU A 73 12.47 13.88 13.55
N ILE A 74 13.18 13.07 12.76
CA ILE A 74 12.63 12.29 11.64
C ILE A 74 11.22 11.88 12.05
N ASP A 75 10.18 12.39 11.36
CA ASP A 75 8.81 12.06 11.74
C ASP A 75 8.66 10.56 11.52
N ALA A 76 8.76 9.81 12.61
CA ALA A 76 8.75 8.36 12.59
C ALA A 76 7.47 7.85 11.89
N ALA A 77 6.41 8.66 11.86
CA ALA A 77 5.21 8.38 11.09
C ALA A 77 5.42 8.45 9.57
N GLU A 78 6.16 9.44 9.05
CA GLU A 78 6.51 9.56 7.63
C GLU A 78 7.48 8.45 7.20
N PHE A 79 8.51 8.17 8.00
CA PHE A 79 9.42 7.06 7.73
C PHE A 79 8.69 5.71 7.73
N LEU A 80 7.82 5.47 8.70
CA LEU A 80 7.02 4.24 8.78
C LEU A 80 6.09 4.10 7.57
N SER A 81 5.47 5.20 7.11
CA SER A 81 4.63 5.20 5.92
C SER A 81 5.42 4.92 4.64
N ALA A 82 6.59 5.54 4.49
CA ALA A 82 7.48 5.33 3.35
C ALA A 82 8.03 3.90 3.30
N ALA A 83 8.50 3.38 4.44
CA ALA A 83 8.96 2.00 4.58
C ALA A 83 7.82 1.00 4.28
N GLY A 84 6.62 1.27 4.79
CA GLY A 84 5.43 0.48 4.50
C GLY A 84 5.08 0.45 3.01
N THR A 85 5.17 1.59 2.33
CA THR A 85 4.95 1.71 0.89
C THR A 85 5.97 0.91 0.09
N LEU A 86 7.26 1.02 0.43
CA LEU A 86 8.30 0.26 -0.22
C LEU A 86 8.08 -1.25 -0.02
N CYS A 87 7.78 -1.68 1.20
CA CYS A 87 7.55 -3.09 1.50
C CYS A 87 6.32 -3.65 0.74
N ALA A 88 5.20 -2.93 0.75
CA ALA A 88 3.99 -3.34 0.03
C ALA A 88 4.20 -3.40 -1.49
N THR A 89 4.83 -2.38 -2.08
CA THR A 89 5.08 -2.33 -3.53
C THR A 89 6.11 -3.36 -3.99
N LEU A 90 7.20 -3.58 -3.25
CA LEU A 90 8.17 -4.63 -3.57
C LEU A 90 7.51 -6.01 -3.56
N THR A 91 6.64 -6.25 -2.59
CA THR A 91 5.96 -7.52 -2.48
C THR A 91 4.95 -7.75 -3.61
N ALA A 92 4.24 -6.70 -4.01
CA ALA A 92 3.38 -6.76 -5.19
C ALA A 92 4.16 -6.92 -6.49
N LEU A 93 5.31 -6.25 -6.64
CA LEU A 93 6.19 -6.43 -7.80
C LEU A 93 6.67 -7.88 -7.90
N ALA A 94 7.13 -8.46 -6.78
CA ALA A 94 7.52 -9.86 -6.73
C ALA A 94 6.34 -10.79 -7.08
N SER A 95 5.15 -10.49 -6.58
CA SER A 95 3.93 -11.27 -6.86
C SER A 95 3.55 -11.21 -8.35
N VAL A 96 3.58 -10.01 -8.96
CA VAL A 96 3.36 -9.84 -10.41
C VAL A 96 4.41 -10.61 -11.21
N ALA A 97 5.68 -10.52 -10.83
CA ALA A 97 6.76 -11.21 -11.53
C ALA A 97 6.54 -12.73 -11.49
N VAL A 98 6.18 -13.29 -10.34
CA VAL A 98 5.84 -14.72 -10.20
C VAL A 98 4.68 -15.10 -11.12
N ILE A 99 3.60 -14.32 -11.13
CA ILE A 99 2.42 -14.60 -11.97
C ILE A 99 2.77 -14.51 -13.46
N VAL A 100 3.44 -13.45 -13.90
CA VAL A 100 3.73 -13.17 -15.32
C VAL A 100 4.78 -14.13 -15.86
N LEU A 101 5.82 -14.42 -15.08
CA LEU A 101 6.89 -15.36 -15.45
C LEU A 101 6.49 -16.83 -15.19
N ARG A 102 5.30 -17.08 -14.65
CA ARG A 102 4.79 -18.42 -14.30
C ARG A 102 5.79 -19.21 -13.45
N LEU A 103 6.32 -18.57 -12.42
CA LEU A 103 7.22 -19.22 -11.49
C LEU A 103 6.39 -20.05 -10.49
N ASP A 104 6.92 -21.20 -10.08
CA ASP A 104 6.36 -22.03 -9.01
C ASP A 104 7.26 -21.94 -7.75
N PRO A 105 7.25 -20.81 -7.03
CA PRO A 105 8.05 -20.64 -5.83
C PRO A 105 7.53 -21.51 -4.69
N HIS A 106 8.44 -21.88 -3.79
CA HIS A 106 8.11 -22.63 -2.58
C HIS A 106 7.08 -21.87 -1.71
N LEU A 107 6.18 -22.60 -1.04
CA LEU A 107 5.10 -22.05 -0.21
C LEU A 107 5.58 -21.06 0.87
N ALA A 108 6.82 -21.22 1.34
CA ALA A 108 7.45 -20.28 2.28
C ALA A 108 7.54 -18.85 1.71
N TRP A 109 7.84 -18.70 0.42
CA TRP A 109 7.89 -17.40 -0.25
C TRP A 109 6.51 -16.78 -0.42
N THR A 110 5.48 -17.60 -0.61
CA THR A 110 4.09 -17.15 -0.63
C THR A 110 3.69 -16.54 0.70
N TRP A 111 3.99 -17.23 1.81
CA TRP A 111 3.74 -16.70 3.15
C TRP A 111 4.55 -15.44 3.44
N LEU A 112 5.83 -15.42 3.05
CA LEU A 112 6.68 -14.24 3.21
C LEU A 112 6.12 -13.02 2.44
N ALA A 113 5.61 -13.23 1.23
CA ALA A 113 4.94 -12.18 0.47
C ALA A 113 3.63 -11.74 1.16
N LEU A 114 2.79 -12.67 1.62
CA LEU A 114 1.56 -12.29 2.32
C LEU A 114 1.86 -11.44 3.57
N PHE A 115 2.76 -11.91 4.44
CA PHE A 115 3.10 -11.21 5.67
C PHE A 115 3.85 -9.90 5.41
N GLY A 116 4.78 -9.87 4.45
CA GLY A 116 5.50 -8.67 4.05
C GLY A 116 4.55 -7.59 3.56
N TRP A 117 3.59 -7.96 2.70
CA TRP A 117 2.59 -7.03 2.21
C TRP A 117 1.65 -6.52 3.31
N ILE A 118 1.13 -7.41 4.17
CA ILE A 118 0.26 -7.02 5.30
C ILE A 118 1.00 -6.09 6.24
N ALA A 119 2.25 -6.40 6.58
CA ALA A 119 3.08 -5.55 7.42
C ALA A 119 3.29 -4.17 6.78
N GLY A 120 3.61 -4.13 5.48
CA GLY A 120 3.78 -2.88 4.74
C GLY A 120 2.52 -2.00 4.74
N VAL A 121 1.36 -2.59 4.46
CA VAL A 121 0.08 -1.86 4.49
C VAL A 121 -0.27 -1.40 5.91
N ALA A 122 -0.03 -2.23 6.93
CA ALA A 122 -0.27 -1.84 8.31
C ALA A 122 0.61 -0.64 8.72
N MET A 123 1.88 -0.62 8.32
CA MET A 123 2.78 0.52 8.54
C MET A 123 2.28 1.79 7.85
N GLN A 124 1.79 1.70 6.60
CA GLN A 124 1.17 2.84 5.90
C GLN A 124 -0.06 3.38 6.63
N ILE A 125 -0.96 2.51 7.08
CA ILE A 125 -2.19 2.92 7.77
C ILE A 125 -1.84 3.60 9.10
N VAL A 126 -0.93 3.00 9.89
CA VAL A 126 -0.53 3.54 11.20
C VAL A 126 0.24 4.86 11.05
N GLY A 127 1.23 4.92 10.14
CA GLY A 127 1.97 6.15 9.86
C GLY A 127 1.05 7.25 9.33
N GLY A 128 0.20 6.91 8.37
CA GLY A 128 -0.80 7.79 7.78
C GLY A 128 -1.80 8.36 8.78
N ALA A 129 -2.35 7.50 9.64
CA ALA A 129 -3.27 7.92 10.70
C ALA A 129 -2.58 8.81 11.74
N LYS A 130 -1.38 8.44 12.20
CA LYS A 130 -0.62 9.23 13.18
C LYS A 130 -0.28 10.62 12.66
N ALA A 131 0.16 10.75 11.40
CA ALA A 131 0.46 12.04 10.79
C ALA A 131 -0.79 12.95 10.71
N ARG A 132 -1.97 12.37 10.45
CA ARG A 132 -3.24 13.13 10.39
C ARG A 132 -3.76 13.56 11.76
N MET A 133 -3.53 12.79 12.83
CA MET A 133 -3.93 13.15 14.20
C MET A 133 -3.07 14.24 14.84
N ARG A 134 -1.88 14.52 14.27
CA ARG A 134 -1.00 15.61 14.74
C ARG A 134 -1.35 16.98 14.13
N LYS A 135 -2.30 17.03 13.20
CA LYS A 135 -2.83 18.25 12.58
C LYS A 135 -4.05 18.76 13.34
#